data_AF-A0A2E5ELV5-F1
#
_entry.id   AF-A0A2E5ELV5-F1
#
_cell.length_a   1.000
_cell.length_b   1.000
_cell.length_c   1.000
_cell.angle_alpha   90.00
_cell.angle_beta   90.00
_cell.angle_gamma   90.00
#
_symmetry.space_group_name_H-M   'P 1'
#
loop_
_entity.id
_entity.type
_entity.pdbx_description
1 polymer ?
#
loop_
_entity_poly.entity_id
_entity_poly.type
_entity_poly.pdbx_seq_one_letter_code
_entity_poly.pdbx_strand_id
1 'polypeptide(L)'
;MPVNIYRSNADGEFCGVLDFVCAGEWDLSEQIAALSGWIAKADLPAAHYVADVSFRWRRDAGGGGSALGADTLQRLANLGIELHLSEYPGLSDPDGRAS
;
A
#
# COMPACT_ATOMS: atom_id res chain seq x y z
N MET A 1 -3.42 5.48 -7.35
CA MET A 1 -4.64 4.67 -7.09
C MET A 1 -4.21 3.52 -6.21
N PRO A 2 -5.02 3.22 -5.18
CA PRO A 2 -4.50 2.96 -3.85
C PRO A 2 -3.87 1.57 -3.78
N VAL A 3 -2.56 1.52 -3.47
CA VAL A 3 -1.64 0.38 -3.58
C VAL A 3 -1.25 0.04 -5.02
N ASN A 4 -0.37 0.86 -5.58
CA ASN A 4 0.33 0.58 -6.83
C ASN A 4 1.60 -0.21 -6.54
N ILE A 5 1.77 -1.34 -7.23
CA ILE A 5 2.97 -2.18 -7.10
C ILE A 5 3.74 -2.11 -8.40
N TYR A 6 4.98 -1.64 -8.33
CA TYR A 6 5.81 -1.44 -9.51
C TYR A 6 7.27 -1.79 -9.25
N ARG A 7 8.01 -2.04 -10.32
CA ARG A 7 9.45 -2.26 -10.28
C ARG A 7 10.18 -0.94 -10.44
N SER A 8 11.23 -0.75 -9.66
CA SER A 8 12.21 0.33 -9.84
C SER A 8 13.59 -0.25 -10.17
N ASN A 9 14.49 0.60 -10.66
CA ASN A 9 15.92 0.28 -10.70
C ASN A 9 16.62 0.77 -9.41
N ALA A 10 17.93 0.54 -9.31
CA ALA A 10 18.72 0.94 -8.13
C ALA A 10 18.75 2.47 -7.89
N ASP A 11 18.49 3.26 -8.94
CA ASP A 11 18.43 4.72 -8.88
C ASP A 11 17.00 5.24 -8.56
N GLY A 12 16.06 4.32 -8.32
CA GLY A 12 14.66 4.64 -8.01
C GLY A 12 13.79 4.96 -9.23
N GLU A 13 14.30 4.78 -10.45
CA GLU A 13 13.53 5.03 -11.67
C GLU A 13 12.51 3.92 -11.93
N PHE A 14 11.30 4.33 -12.29
CA PHE A 14 10.21 3.43 -12.64
C PHE A 14 10.53 2.56 -13.85
N CYS A 15 10.40 1.24 -13.71
CA CYS A 15 10.68 0.26 -14.74
C CYS A 15 9.43 -0.45 -15.28
N GLY A 16 8.29 -0.36 -14.60
CA GLY A 16 7.03 -0.97 -15.04
C GLY A 16 6.10 -1.31 -13.88
N VAL A 17 4.79 -1.28 -14.15
CA VAL A 17 3.75 -1.69 -13.20
C VAL A 17 3.70 -3.22 -13.12
N LEU A 18 3.58 -3.75 -11.92
CA LEU A 18 3.30 -5.16 -11.67
C LEU A 18 1.81 -5.39 -11.42
N ASP A 19 1.20 -4.60 -10.53
CA ASP A 19 -0.20 -4.78 -10.14
C ASP A 19 -0.79 -3.52 -9.52
N PHE A 20 -2.13 -3.47 -9.50
CA PHE A 20 -2.91 -2.51 -8.74
C PHE A 20 -3.80 -3.27 -7.75
N VAL A 21 -3.43 -3.23 -6.48
CA VAL A 21 -4.20 -3.88 -5.41
C VAL A 21 -5.27 -2.91 -4.93
N CYS A 22 -6.41 -3.38 -4.43
CA CYS A 22 -7.41 -2.52 -3.74
C CYS A 22 -7.86 -1.26 -4.51
N ALA A 23 -7.92 -1.31 -5.84
CA ALA A 23 -8.23 -0.14 -6.67
C ALA A 23 -9.55 0.57 -6.27
N GLY A 24 -9.46 1.87 -5.94
CA GLY A 24 -10.60 2.71 -5.59
C GLY A 24 -10.86 2.85 -4.09
N GLU A 25 -10.23 2.01 -3.27
CA GLU A 25 -10.40 2.04 -1.82
C GLU A 25 -9.40 3.00 -1.16
N TRP A 26 -9.85 4.05 -0.48
CA TRP A 26 -8.99 5.07 0.15
C TRP A 26 -8.74 4.82 1.63
N ASP A 27 -9.38 3.77 2.15
CA ASP A 27 -9.26 3.31 3.51
C ASP A 27 -7.96 2.55 3.74
N LEU A 28 -7.08 3.12 4.56
CA LEU A 28 -5.79 2.50 4.86
C LEU A 28 -5.94 1.09 5.48
N SER A 29 -7.01 0.83 6.24
CA SER A 29 -7.15 -0.47 6.90
C SER A 29 -7.43 -1.59 5.91
N GLU A 30 -8.33 -1.34 4.96
CA GLU A 30 -8.64 -2.26 3.88
C GLU A 30 -7.46 -2.43 2.92
N GLN A 31 -6.75 -1.34 2.62
CA GLN A 31 -5.53 -1.37 1.81
C GLN A 31 -4.44 -2.25 2.41
N ILE A 32 -4.17 -2.12 3.72
CA ILE A 32 -3.14 -2.92 4.41
C ILE A 32 -3.53 -4.41 4.44
N ALA A 33 -4.81 -4.73 4.60
CA ALA A 33 -5.29 -6.11 4.54
C ALA A 33 -5.13 -6.70 3.13
N ALA A 34 -5.52 -5.95 2.10
CA ALA A 34 -5.40 -6.37 0.70
C ALA A 34 -3.93 -6.54 0.29
N LEU A 35 -3.07 -5.58 0.64
CA LEU A 35 -1.63 -5.64 0.39
C LEU A 35 -0.99 -6.84 1.10
N SER A 36 -1.34 -7.11 2.36
CA SER A 36 -0.83 -8.29 3.07
C SER A 36 -1.20 -9.60 2.37
N GLY A 37 -2.46 -9.71 1.91
CA GLY A 37 -2.93 -10.88 1.15
C GLY A 37 -2.22 -11.02 -0.20
N TRP A 38 -1.93 -9.91 -0.88
CA TRP A 38 -1.16 -9.90 -2.12
C TRP A 38 0.28 -10.33 -1.89
N ILE A 39 0.96 -9.73 -0.91
CA ILE A 39 2.35 -10.07 -0.55
C ILE A 39 2.45 -11.54 -0.16
N ALA A 40 1.47 -12.13 0.52
CA ALA A 40 1.47 -13.54 0.90
C ALA A 40 1.36 -14.50 -0.30
N LYS A 41 0.88 -14.04 -1.45
CA LYS A 41 0.73 -14.84 -2.69
C LYS A 41 1.73 -14.48 -3.77
N ALA A 42 2.42 -13.34 -3.64
CA ALA A 42 3.41 -12.89 -4.60
C ALA A 42 4.49 -13.95 -4.84
N ASP A 43 4.72 -14.27 -6.10
CA ASP A 43 5.82 -15.12 -6.57
C ASP A 43 6.68 -14.28 -7.49
N LEU A 44 7.60 -13.53 -6.88
CA LEU A 44 8.47 -12.58 -7.55
C LEU A 44 9.92 -12.90 -7.21
N PRO A 45 10.85 -12.76 -8.17
CA PRO A 45 12.28 -12.78 -7.85
C PRO A 45 12.62 -11.58 -6.97
N ALA A 46 13.66 -11.69 -6.12
CA ALA A 46 14.15 -10.55 -5.36
C ALA A 46 14.70 -9.46 -6.31
N ALA A 47 14.19 -8.24 -6.20
CA ALA A 47 14.63 -7.07 -6.96
C ALA A 47 14.15 -5.78 -6.26
N HIS A 48 14.34 -4.62 -6.88
CA HIS A 48 13.81 -3.36 -6.37
C HIS A 48 12.36 -3.19 -6.81
N TYR A 49 11.45 -3.22 -5.84
CA TYR A 49 10.03 -2.97 -6.04
C TYR A 49 9.54 -1.93 -5.07
N VAL A 50 8.42 -1.30 -5.41
CA VAL A 50 7.73 -0.36 -4.54
C VAL A 50 6.26 -0.75 -4.46
N ALA A 51 5.72 -0.76 -3.24
CA ALA A 51 4.30 -0.75 -2.97
C ALA A 51 3.90 0.65 -2.47
N ASP A 52 3.28 1.44 -3.35
CA ASP A 52 2.84 2.82 -3.07
C ASP A 52 1.36 2.85 -2.65
N VAL A 53 1.17 2.98 -1.34
CA VAL A 53 -0.12 3.02 -0.66
C VAL A 53 -0.61 4.47 -0.59
N SER A 54 -1.54 4.82 -1.47
CA SER A 54 -2.21 6.11 -1.47
C SER A 54 -3.44 6.07 -0.55
N PHE A 55 -3.48 6.86 0.52
CA PHE A 55 -4.61 6.82 1.48
C PHE A 55 -5.11 8.22 1.86
N ARG A 56 -6.32 8.28 2.41
CA ARG A 56 -6.88 9.49 3.01
C ARG A 56 -6.99 9.33 4.53
N TRP A 57 -6.78 10.42 5.25
CA TRP A 57 -6.94 10.43 6.70
C TRP A 57 -8.43 10.34 7.08
N ARG A 58 -8.70 9.68 8.22
CA ARG A 58 -10.02 9.64 8.84
C ARG A 58 -10.08 10.67 9.97
N ARG A 59 -11.18 11.40 10.08
CA ARG A 59 -11.33 12.44 11.12
C ARG A 59 -11.33 11.85 12.53
N ASP A 60 -11.87 10.64 12.67
CA ASP A 60 -11.99 9.92 13.95
C ASP A 60 -10.83 8.93 14.21
N ALA A 61 -9.66 9.15 13.59
CA ALA A 61 -8.47 8.32 13.83
C ALA A 61 -7.92 8.55 15.25
N GLY A 62 -8.56 7.94 16.25
CA GLY A 62 -8.23 8.06 17.68
C GLY A 62 -7.68 6.78 18.32
N GLY A 63 -7.65 5.65 17.61
CA GLY A 63 -7.10 4.39 18.15
C GLY A 63 -7.19 3.20 17.19
N GLY A 64 -6.08 2.44 17.08
CA GLY A 64 -6.00 1.14 16.41
C GLY A 64 -6.09 1.19 14.88
N GLY A 65 -4.97 1.36 14.20
CA GLY A 65 -4.87 1.19 12.74
C GLY A 65 -4.63 -0.28 12.34
N SER A 66 -4.92 -0.60 11.09
CA SER A 66 -4.45 -1.85 10.48
C SER A 66 -2.92 -1.87 10.42
N ALA A 67 -2.30 -3.01 10.70
CA ALA A 67 -0.85 -3.16 10.78
C ALA A 67 -0.38 -4.30 9.87
N LEU A 68 0.79 -4.13 9.26
CA LEU A 68 1.49 -5.22 8.60
C LEU A 68 2.07 -6.15 9.68
N GLY A 69 1.73 -7.43 9.60
CA GLY A 69 2.31 -8.45 10.48
C GLY A 69 3.82 -8.64 10.21
N ALA A 70 4.54 -9.18 11.20
CA ALA A 70 5.98 -9.44 11.09
C ALA A 70 6.33 -10.32 9.88
N ASP A 71 5.51 -11.33 9.59
CA ASP A 71 5.71 -12.22 8.43
C ASP A 71 5.59 -11.45 7.10
N THR A 72 4.64 -10.52 6.99
CA THR A 72 4.47 -9.68 5.82
C THR A 72 5.67 -8.76 5.63
N LEU A 73 6.14 -8.13 6.72
CA LEU A 73 7.33 -7.29 6.71
C LEU A 73 8.60 -8.06 6.31
N GLN A 74 8.78 -9.28 6.83
CA GLN A 74 9.88 -10.14 6.45
C GLN A 74 9.83 -10.49 4.96
N ARG A 75 8.63 -10.76 4.43
CA ARG A 75 8.46 -11.09 3.01
C ARG A 75 8.72 -9.89 2.10
N LEU A 76 8.28 -8.68 2.49
CA LEU A 76 8.63 -7.43 1.80
C LEU A 76 10.15 -7.28 1.70
N ALA A 77 10.87 -7.42 2.82
CA ALA A 77 12.32 -7.31 2.86
C ALA A 77 13.02 -8.35 1.98
N ASN A 78 12.56 -9.61 2.04
CA ASN A 78 13.15 -10.70 1.24
C ASN A 78 12.93 -10.50 -0.27
N LEU A 79 11.80 -9.91 -0.67
CA LEU A 79 11.49 -9.62 -2.07
C LEU A 79 12.11 -8.31 -2.57
N GLY A 80 12.59 -7.45 -1.65
CA GLY A 80 13.10 -6.12 -1.96
C GLY A 80 12.01 -5.10 -2.28
N ILE A 81 10.85 -5.22 -1.63
CA ILE A 81 9.73 -4.29 -1.78
C ILE A 81 9.83 -3.18 -0.71
N GLU A 82 9.96 -1.94 -1.16
CA GLU A 82 9.84 -0.75 -0.32
C GLU A 82 8.37 -0.32 -0.19
N LEU A 83 7.97 0.11 1.00
CA LEU A 83 6.62 0.59 1.25
C LEU A 83 6.60 2.12 1.22
N HIS A 84 5.87 2.70 0.28
CA HIS A 84 5.64 4.13 0.19
C HIS A 84 4.24 4.44 0.74
N LEU A 85 4.17 5.40 1.65
CA LEU A 85 2.92 5.87 2.24
C LEU A 85 2.64 7.28 1.73
N SER A 86 1.67 7.39 0.84
CA SER A 86 1.32 8.63 0.15
C SER A 86 -0.02 9.13 0.67
N GLU A 87 0.00 10.14 1.54
CA GLU A 87 -1.23 10.74 2.07
C GLU A 87 -1.84 11.71 1.06
N TYR A 88 -3.16 11.62 0.86
CA TYR A 88 -3.91 12.50 -0.02
C TYR A 88 -4.94 13.32 0.77
N PRO A 89 -5.21 14.58 0.35
CA PRO A 89 -6.25 15.39 0.96
C PRO A 89 -7.64 14.77 0.73
N GLY A 90 -8.54 15.00 1.70
CA GLY A 90 -9.91 14.49 1.70
C GLY A 90 -10.15 13.51 2.84
N LEU A 91 -11.43 13.23 3.12
CA LEU A 91 -11.84 12.22 4.09
C LEU A 91 -12.12 10.89 3.35
N SER A 92 -11.77 9.78 3.99
CA SER A 92 -12.21 8.43 3.60
C SER A 92 -13.55 8.03 4.24
N ASP A 93 -14.16 8.90 5.05
CA ASP A 93 -15.42 8.62 5.73
C ASP A 93 -16.55 8.37 4.70
N PRO A 94 -17.45 7.39 4.94
CA PRO A 94 -18.51 7.01 4.01
C PRO A 94 -19.56 8.10 3.75
N ASP A 95 -19.63 9.12 4.63
CA ASP A 95 -20.47 10.28 4.42
C ASP A 95 -19.69 11.39 3.72
N GLY A 96 -19.77 11.40 2.39
CA GLY A 96 -19.23 12.42 1.49
C GLY A 96 -19.88 13.81 1.65
N ARG A 97 -20.07 14.31 2.87
CA ARG A 97 -20.39 15.71 3.13
C ARG A 97 -19.10 16.47 3.32
N ALA A 98 -18.61 17.02 2.21
CA ALA A 98 -17.71 18.16 2.24
C ALA A 98 -18.28 19.19 3.23
N SER A 99 -17.51 19.47 4.29
CA SER A 99 -17.77 20.59 5.17
C SER A 99 -17.51 21.89 4.44
#